data_AF-A0AAV9NB06-F1
#
_entry.id   AF-A0AAV9NB06-F1
#
_cell.length_a   1.000
_cell.length_b   1.000
_cell.length_c   1.000
_cell.angle_alpha   90.00
_cell.angle_beta   90.00
_cell.angle_gamma   90.00
#
_symmetry.space_group_name_H-M   'P 1'
#
loop_
_entity.id
_entity.type
_entity.pdbx_description
1 polymer ?
#
loop_
_entity_poly.entity_id
_entity_poly.type
_entity_poly.pdbx_seq_one_letter_code
_entity_poly.pdbx_strand_id
1 'polypeptide(L)'
;MFRSDLELGLLLGTKVWCPIEEVPGYEVLVEMRQELPRDYCRSNQPPYRQVVPVLEEILLDTLSFANRLNRASRGPRKPTDYYFHQTVVLLGHRLLNLSTFVDSAFDSEFDKNLHLGLSTFVATFFIGPTHKISDFKLLAGILRTAAETSLSKDKANMEIMLWTLSLARADMFDEIGDDWLIQTAKSLISHLGIQSQEDFERMLHKYPWVDPLHSESAQKIFSDLCQHNSEIMKSLTNDV
;
A
#
# COMPACT_ATOMS: atom_id res chain seq x y z
N MET A 1 -14.51 11.33 -15.70
CA MET A 1 -15.19 11.96 -14.54
C MET A 1 -14.77 11.28 -13.25
N PHE A 2 -15.18 10.02 -12.97
CA PHE A 2 -14.86 9.32 -11.72
C PHE A 2 -13.37 9.21 -11.37
N ARG A 3 -12.51 8.97 -12.37
CA ARG A 3 -11.05 8.95 -12.18
C ARG A 3 -10.52 10.29 -11.68
N SER A 4 -10.90 11.39 -12.32
CA SER A 4 -10.45 12.74 -11.95
C SER A 4 -10.98 13.16 -10.58
N ASP A 5 -12.21 12.78 -10.24
CA ASP A 5 -12.80 13.00 -8.91
C ASP A 5 -12.02 12.23 -7.82
N LEU A 6 -11.65 10.98 -8.09
CA LEU A 6 -10.82 10.18 -7.20
C LEU A 6 -9.40 10.74 -7.06
N GLU A 7 -8.74 11.10 -8.16
CA GLU A 7 -7.41 11.73 -8.14
C GLU A 7 -7.43 13.01 -7.29
N LEU A 8 -8.46 13.84 -7.43
CA LEU A 8 -8.64 15.05 -6.62
C LEU A 8 -8.88 14.72 -5.14
N GLY A 9 -9.73 13.73 -4.86
CA GLY A 9 -9.99 13.26 -3.49
C GLY A 9 -8.74 12.74 -2.80
N LEU A 10 -7.90 11.97 -3.50
CA LEU A 10 -6.61 11.50 -2.99
C LEU A 10 -5.63 12.67 -2.78
N LEU A 11 -5.61 13.65 -3.70
CA LEU A 11 -4.73 14.82 -3.63
C LEU A 11 -5.07 15.73 -2.43
N LEU A 12 -6.36 15.96 -2.20
CA LEU A 12 -6.86 16.87 -1.16
C LEU A 12 -7.20 16.15 0.14
N GLY A 13 -7.20 14.82 0.16
CA GLY A 13 -7.65 14.00 1.27
C GLY A 13 -9.11 14.21 1.63
N THR A 14 -9.93 14.57 0.64
CA THR A 14 -11.36 14.84 0.80
C THR A 14 -12.18 13.64 0.33
N LYS A 15 -13.45 13.62 0.76
CA LYS A 15 -14.42 12.71 0.17
C LYS A 15 -14.57 13.00 -1.32
N VAL A 16 -14.74 11.93 -2.09
CA VAL A 16 -15.12 11.99 -3.51
C VAL A 16 -16.51 12.60 -3.68
N TRP A 17 -16.74 13.34 -4.76
CA TRP A 17 -18.03 13.98 -5.02
C TRP A 17 -19.05 13.02 -5.60
N CYS A 18 -18.61 12.06 -6.42
CA CYS A 18 -19.50 11.06 -6.97
C CYS A 18 -19.90 10.05 -5.89
N PRO A 19 -21.21 9.78 -5.72
CA PRO A 19 -21.67 8.73 -4.81
C PRO A 19 -21.24 7.37 -5.34
N ILE A 20 -20.97 6.43 -4.42
CA ILE A 20 -20.43 5.12 -4.77
C ILE A 20 -21.40 4.32 -5.67
N GLU A 21 -22.70 4.55 -5.53
CA GLU A 21 -23.77 3.91 -6.30
C GLU A 21 -23.73 4.28 -7.79
N GLU A 22 -23.11 5.41 -8.14
CA GLU A 22 -22.96 5.86 -9.52
C GLU A 22 -21.65 5.37 -10.17
N VAL A 23 -20.73 4.81 -9.38
CA VAL A 23 -19.44 4.32 -9.88
C VAL A 23 -19.63 2.94 -10.53
N PRO A 24 -19.38 2.80 -11.85
CA PRO A 24 -19.55 1.53 -12.54
C PRO A 24 -18.47 0.51 -12.15
N GLY A 25 -18.75 -0.78 -12.33
CA GLY A 25 -17.77 -1.85 -12.12
C GLY A 25 -18.01 -2.72 -10.90
N TYR A 26 -19.17 -2.65 -10.24
CA TYR A 26 -19.48 -3.55 -9.12
C TYR A 26 -19.52 -5.02 -9.57
N GLU A 27 -20.00 -5.26 -10.79
CA GLU A 27 -19.95 -6.54 -11.49
C GLU A 27 -18.52 -7.09 -11.59
N VAL A 28 -17.52 -6.22 -11.78
CA VAL A 28 -16.12 -6.61 -11.86
C VAL A 28 -15.63 -7.15 -10.51
N LEU A 29 -16.03 -6.54 -9.39
CA LEU A 29 -15.69 -7.05 -8.05
C LEU A 29 -16.32 -8.42 -7.80
N VAL A 30 -17.57 -8.61 -8.20
CA VAL A 30 -18.27 -9.89 -8.05
C VAL A 30 -17.56 -10.99 -8.82
N GLU A 31 -17.16 -10.74 -10.07
CA GLU A 31 -16.37 -11.68 -10.88
C GLU A 31 -15.02 -11.99 -10.21
N MET A 32 -14.31 -10.97 -9.73
CA MET A 32 -13.00 -11.14 -9.09
C MET A 32 -13.05 -11.97 -7.82
N ARG A 33 -14.07 -11.79 -6.98
CA ARG A 33 -14.27 -12.58 -5.76
C ARG A 33 -14.45 -14.06 -6.05
N GLN A 34 -14.99 -14.43 -7.22
CA GLN A 34 -15.14 -15.83 -7.64
C GLN A 34 -13.80 -16.46 -8.07
N GLU A 35 -12.82 -15.64 -8.47
CA GLU A 35 -11.49 -16.10 -8.91
C GLU A 35 -10.50 -16.29 -7.76
N LEU A 36 -10.84 -15.86 -6.54
CA LEU A 36 -9.98 -16.03 -5.36
C LEU A 36 -9.78 -17.53 -5.06
N PRO A 37 -8.53 -18.01 -4.93
CA PRO A 37 -8.29 -19.34 -4.39
C PRO A 37 -8.88 -19.44 -2.98
N ARG A 38 -9.73 -20.46 -2.74
CA ARG A 38 -10.31 -20.74 -1.39
C ARG A 38 -9.24 -20.86 -0.29
N ASP A 39 -8.00 -21.12 -0.67
CA ASP A 39 -6.87 -21.27 0.23
C ASP A 39 -6.36 -19.93 0.79
N TYR A 40 -6.55 -18.80 0.10
CA TYR A 40 -6.18 -17.46 0.63
C TYR A 40 -6.99 -17.11 1.89
N CYS A 41 -8.25 -17.54 1.94
CA CYS A 41 -9.11 -17.40 3.13
C CYS A 41 -8.72 -18.34 4.29
N ARG A 42 -7.88 -19.36 4.05
CA ARG A 42 -7.53 -20.37 5.05
C ARG A 42 -6.07 -20.30 5.54
N SER A 43 -5.14 -19.77 4.75
CA SER A 43 -3.73 -19.68 5.11
C SER A 43 -3.37 -18.46 5.97
N ASN A 44 -4.26 -17.47 6.08
CA ASN A 44 -3.98 -16.20 6.78
C ASN A 44 -4.88 -16.00 8.02
N GLN A 45 -4.35 -16.26 9.22
CA GLN A 45 -4.80 -15.61 10.47
C GLN A 45 -3.56 -15.10 11.24
N PRO A 46 -3.59 -14.01 12.04
CA PRO A 46 -4.36 -12.75 12.04
C PRO A 46 -3.44 -11.50 11.78
N PRO A 47 -3.98 -10.29 11.50
CA PRO A 47 -4.62 -9.40 12.50
C PRO A 47 -6.07 -9.02 12.15
N TYR A 48 -6.64 -9.58 11.08
CA TYR A 48 -7.91 -9.13 10.48
C TYR A 48 -9.16 -9.33 11.36
N ARG A 49 -9.08 -10.06 12.49
CA ARG A 49 -10.23 -10.35 13.37
C ARG A 49 -10.89 -9.13 14.02
N GLN A 50 -10.26 -7.96 13.96
CA GLN A 50 -10.76 -6.72 14.56
C GLN A 50 -10.98 -5.60 13.53
N VAL A 51 -10.89 -5.91 12.23
CA VAL A 51 -11.07 -4.91 11.19
C VAL A 51 -12.54 -4.60 11.03
N VAL A 52 -12.88 -3.32 10.86
CA VAL A 52 -14.24 -2.92 10.52
C VAL A 52 -14.70 -3.68 9.26
N PRO A 53 -15.86 -4.34 9.26
CA PRO A 53 -16.26 -5.27 8.18
C PRO A 53 -16.16 -4.68 6.76
N VAL A 54 -16.52 -3.41 6.59
CA VAL A 54 -16.44 -2.74 5.29
C VAL A 54 -14.99 -2.58 4.80
N LEU A 55 -14.04 -2.30 5.71
CA LEU A 55 -12.62 -2.20 5.36
C LEU A 55 -12.02 -3.58 5.05
N GLU A 56 -12.45 -4.62 5.76
CA GLU A 56 -12.08 -6.01 5.47
C GLU A 56 -12.53 -6.42 4.05
N GLU A 57 -13.76 -6.08 3.65
CA GLU A 57 -14.23 -6.33 2.29
C GLU A 57 -13.38 -5.62 1.23
N ILE A 58 -13.02 -4.35 1.46
CA ILE A 58 -12.17 -3.60 0.53
C ILE A 58 -10.78 -4.24 0.45
N LEU A 59 -10.20 -4.67 1.57
CA LEU A 59 -8.93 -5.38 1.59
C LEU A 59 -9.00 -6.67 0.74
N LEU A 60 -10.04 -7.49 0.93
CA LEU A 60 -10.21 -8.74 0.17
C LEU A 60 -10.35 -8.48 -1.34
N ASP A 61 -11.08 -7.43 -1.72
CA ASP A 61 -11.21 -7.05 -3.13
C ASP A 61 -9.88 -6.56 -3.71
N THR A 62 -9.11 -5.81 -2.92
CA THR A 62 -7.79 -5.31 -3.32
C THR A 62 -6.77 -6.45 -3.44
N LEU A 63 -6.81 -7.44 -2.56
CA LEU A 63 -6.01 -8.68 -2.66
C LEU A 63 -6.38 -9.47 -3.91
N SER A 64 -7.68 -9.59 -4.21
CA SER A 64 -8.17 -10.23 -5.43
C SER A 64 -7.63 -9.54 -6.68
N PHE A 65 -7.65 -8.19 -6.67
CA PHE A 65 -7.14 -7.36 -7.74
C PHE A 65 -5.66 -7.61 -7.98
N ALA A 66 -4.86 -7.47 -6.92
CA ALA A 66 -3.42 -7.67 -6.98
C ALA A 66 -3.05 -9.07 -7.51
N ASN A 67 -3.70 -10.11 -7.01
CA ASN A 67 -3.52 -11.48 -7.48
C ASN A 67 -3.86 -11.65 -8.96
N ARG A 68 -4.94 -11.02 -9.43
CA ARG A 68 -5.34 -11.08 -10.85
C ARG A 68 -4.29 -10.42 -11.74
N LEU A 69 -3.75 -9.27 -11.33
CA LEU A 69 -2.68 -8.59 -12.06
C LEU A 69 -1.40 -9.43 -12.12
N ASN A 70 -1.00 -10.05 -11.01
CA ASN A 70 0.16 -10.94 -10.96
C ASN A 70 -0.02 -12.21 -11.82
N ARG A 71 -1.24 -12.74 -11.91
CA ARG A 71 -1.54 -13.86 -12.82
C ARG A 71 -1.51 -13.42 -14.27
N ALA A 72 -2.06 -12.26 -14.58
CA ALA A 72 -2.11 -11.72 -15.93
C ALA A 72 -0.71 -11.35 -16.46
N SER A 73 0.20 -10.90 -15.60
CA SER A 73 1.58 -10.59 -15.98
C SER A 73 2.41 -11.83 -16.33
N ARG A 74 2.09 -12.98 -15.72
CA ARG A 74 2.70 -14.29 -16.01
C ARG A 74 2.00 -15.05 -17.14
N GLY A 75 0.81 -14.61 -17.53
CA GLY A 75 -0.04 -15.26 -18.52
C GLY A 75 -0.05 -14.54 -19.88
N PRO A 76 -0.57 -15.20 -20.94
CA PRO A 76 -0.67 -14.59 -22.27
C PRO A 76 -1.80 -13.55 -22.38
N ARG A 77 -2.71 -13.47 -21.39
CA ARG A 77 -3.86 -12.57 -21.39
C ARG A 77 -3.63 -11.45 -20.40
N LYS A 78 -3.46 -10.23 -20.92
CA LYS A 78 -3.50 -9.01 -20.11
C LYS A 78 -4.96 -8.69 -19.73
N PRO A 79 -5.21 -8.08 -18.57
CA PRO A 79 -6.52 -7.52 -18.28
C PRO A 79 -6.82 -6.47 -19.34
N THR A 80 -8.07 -6.35 -19.77
CA THR A 80 -8.45 -5.23 -20.64
C THR A 80 -8.32 -3.94 -19.84
N ASP A 81 -7.85 -2.86 -20.48
CA ASP A 81 -7.68 -1.54 -19.86
C ASP A 81 -8.96 -1.07 -19.14
N TYR A 82 -10.13 -1.37 -19.71
CA TYR A 82 -11.43 -1.08 -19.13
C TYR A 82 -11.61 -1.67 -17.72
N TYR A 83 -11.44 -2.99 -17.58
CA TYR A 83 -11.56 -3.70 -16.31
C TYR A 83 -10.54 -3.21 -15.27
N PHE A 84 -9.30 -2.98 -15.70
CA PHE A 84 -8.25 -2.45 -14.83
C PHE A 84 -8.66 -1.07 -14.27
N HIS A 85 -8.99 -0.13 -15.14
CA HIS A 85 -9.32 1.23 -14.74
C HIS A 85 -10.58 1.30 -13.86
N GLN A 86 -11.63 0.55 -14.20
CA GLN A 86 -12.84 0.51 -13.39
C GLN A 86 -12.58 -0.03 -11.99
N THR A 87 -11.80 -1.11 -11.88
CA THR A 87 -11.51 -1.71 -10.57
C THR A 87 -10.75 -0.74 -9.67
N VAL A 88 -9.71 -0.09 -10.20
CA VAL A 88 -8.93 0.91 -9.44
C VAL A 88 -9.81 2.08 -9.00
N VAL A 89 -10.64 2.61 -9.91
CA VAL A 89 -11.56 3.72 -9.60
C VAL A 89 -12.56 3.31 -8.53
N LEU A 90 -13.17 2.14 -8.65
CA LEU A 90 -14.16 1.65 -7.69
C LEU A 90 -13.55 1.41 -6.30
N LEU A 91 -12.36 0.79 -6.23
CA LEU A 91 -11.65 0.59 -4.97
C LEU A 91 -11.32 1.92 -4.27
N GLY A 92 -10.81 2.89 -5.02
CA GLY A 92 -10.50 4.21 -4.48
C GLY A 92 -11.73 4.98 -4.00
N HIS A 93 -12.82 4.93 -4.77
CA HIS A 93 -14.10 5.53 -4.37
C HIS A 93 -14.65 4.90 -3.09
N ARG A 94 -14.55 3.58 -2.92
CA ARG A 94 -14.96 2.91 -1.67
C ARG A 94 -14.12 3.33 -0.48
N LEU A 95 -12.80 3.45 -0.65
CA LEU A 95 -11.89 3.90 0.42
C LEU A 95 -12.20 5.33 0.87
N LEU A 96 -12.33 6.28 -0.06
CA LEU A 96 -12.56 7.69 0.26
C LEU A 96 -14.00 7.99 0.73
N ASN A 97 -14.97 7.17 0.34
CA ASN A 97 -16.32 7.24 0.90
C ASN A 97 -16.40 6.66 2.32
N LEU A 98 -15.60 5.63 2.63
CA LEU A 98 -15.56 5.01 3.94
C LEU A 98 -14.94 5.94 4.99
N SER A 99 -13.81 6.56 4.65
CA SER A 99 -13.12 7.50 5.52
C SER A 99 -12.24 8.42 4.69
N THR A 100 -12.12 9.67 5.13
CA THR A 100 -11.14 10.60 4.57
C THR A 100 -9.84 10.52 5.38
N PHE A 101 -8.75 11.09 4.86
CA PHE A 101 -7.51 11.16 5.63
C PHE A 101 -7.50 12.29 6.67
N VAL A 102 -8.37 13.30 6.50
CA VAL A 102 -8.50 14.44 7.42
C VAL A 102 -9.41 14.09 8.59
N ASP A 103 -10.48 13.35 8.32
CA ASP A 103 -11.47 12.93 9.31
C ASP A 103 -11.59 11.40 9.25
N SER A 104 -10.84 10.74 10.14
CA SER A 104 -10.79 9.28 10.18
C SER A 104 -12.00 8.73 10.92
N ALA A 105 -12.77 7.87 10.25
CA ALA A 105 -13.93 7.20 10.83
C ALA A 105 -13.56 5.99 11.72
N PHE A 106 -12.26 5.68 11.88
CA PHE A 106 -11.80 4.49 12.58
C PHE A 106 -11.28 4.80 13.98
N ASP A 107 -11.73 4.02 14.96
CA ASP A 107 -11.21 4.09 16.33
C ASP A 107 -9.87 3.33 16.47
N SER A 108 -9.71 2.25 15.71
CA SER A 108 -8.54 1.39 15.73
C SER A 108 -7.40 1.98 14.89
N GLU A 109 -6.22 2.12 15.49
CA GLU A 109 -5.00 2.50 14.77
C GLU A 109 -4.63 1.51 13.66
N PHE A 110 -4.98 0.23 13.85
CA PHE A 110 -4.78 -0.79 12.81
C PHE A 110 -5.61 -0.49 11.57
N ASP A 111 -6.88 -0.14 11.75
CA ASP A 111 -7.80 0.18 10.65
C ASP A 111 -7.39 1.48 9.95
N LYS A 112 -6.92 2.48 10.70
CA LYS A 112 -6.35 3.71 10.13
C LYS A 112 -5.15 3.42 9.25
N ASN A 113 -4.20 2.63 9.77
CA ASN A 113 -3.00 2.25 9.04
C ASN A 113 -3.33 1.40 7.81
N LEU A 114 -4.30 0.48 7.92
CA LEU A 114 -4.76 -0.35 6.82
C LEU A 114 -5.45 0.48 5.73
N HIS A 115 -6.34 1.40 6.11
CA HIS A 115 -6.99 2.33 5.19
C HIS A 115 -5.99 3.22 4.46
N LEU A 116 -5.00 3.75 5.20
CA LEU A 116 -3.91 4.53 4.63
C LEU A 116 -3.12 3.71 3.62
N GLY A 117 -2.72 2.49 3.98
CA GLY A 117 -1.95 1.62 3.09
C GLY A 117 -2.71 1.20 1.83
N LEU A 118 -4.00 0.86 1.95
CA LEU A 118 -4.85 0.57 0.79
C LEU A 118 -5.04 1.79 -0.10
N SER A 119 -5.11 2.98 0.49
CA SER A 119 -5.21 4.21 -0.30
C SER A 119 -3.90 4.54 -1.02
N THR A 120 -2.75 4.32 -0.38
CA THR A 120 -1.43 4.40 -1.02
C THR A 120 -1.32 3.39 -2.17
N PHE A 121 -1.77 2.14 -1.96
CA PHE A 121 -1.82 1.13 -3.02
C PHE A 121 -2.68 1.58 -4.20
N VAL A 122 -3.86 2.15 -3.96
CA VAL A 122 -4.71 2.68 -5.04
C VAL A 122 -4.01 3.85 -5.75
N ALA A 123 -3.33 4.72 -5.00
CA ALA A 123 -2.60 5.87 -5.55
C ALA A 123 -1.50 5.44 -6.53
N THR A 124 -0.87 4.27 -6.36
CA THR A 124 0.20 3.80 -7.26
C THR A 124 -0.24 3.65 -8.72
N PHE A 125 -1.53 3.37 -8.97
CA PHE A 125 -2.10 3.25 -10.32
C PHE A 125 -2.51 4.58 -10.96
N PHE A 126 -2.43 5.68 -10.23
CA PHE A 126 -2.68 7.03 -10.75
C PHE A 126 -1.41 7.74 -11.21
N ILE A 127 -0.26 7.17 -10.88
CA ILE A 127 1.05 7.65 -11.28
C ILE A 127 1.26 7.30 -12.76
N GLY A 128 1.13 8.30 -13.62
CA GLY A 128 1.58 8.19 -15.00
C GLY A 128 3.11 8.28 -15.10
N PRO A 129 3.69 8.06 -16.30
CA PRO A 129 5.14 8.19 -16.54
C PRO A 129 5.74 9.56 -16.17
N THR A 130 4.90 10.58 -16.04
CA THR A 130 5.27 11.98 -15.75
C THR A 130 4.77 12.46 -14.38
N HIS A 131 3.93 11.69 -13.71
CA HIS A 131 3.40 12.05 -12.39
C HIS A 131 4.20 11.31 -11.32
N LYS A 132 4.39 11.93 -10.17
CA LYS A 132 5.02 11.32 -9.01
C LYS A 132 4.06 11.45 -7.85
N ILE A 133 4.04 10.51 -6.91
CA ILE A 133 3.16 10.72 -5.76
C ILE A 133 3.63 11.92 -4.88
N SER A 134 4.83 12.47 -5.09
CA SER A 134 5.21 13.76 -4.51
C SER A 134 4.22 14.91 -4.81
N ASP A 135 3.34 14.74 -5.81
CA ASP A 135 2.20 15.61 -6.07
C ASP A 135 1.11 15.50 -4.97
N PHE A 136 0.95 14.33 -4.34
CA PHE A 136 0.05 14.05 -3.21
C PHE A 136 0.71 14.39 -1.86
N LYS A 137 1.07 15.67 -1.69
CA LYS A 137 1.74 16.19 -0.48
C LYS A 137 1.02 15.83 0.82
N LEU A 138 -0.32 15.81 0.80
CA LEU A 138 -1.09 15.46 1.98
C LEU A 138 -0.91 13.99 2.37
N LEU A 139 -1.03 13.07 1.42
CA LEU A 139 -0.83 11.65 1.65
C LEU A 139 0.58 11.37 2.19
N ALA A 140 1.60 12.01 1.61
CA ALA A 140 2.98 11.91 2.09
C ALA A 140 3.14 12.44 3.53
N GLY A 141 2.51 13.57 3.85
CA GLY A 141 2.53 14.14 5.20
C GLY A 141 1.87 13.21 6.24
N ILE A 142 0.71 12.66 5.91
CA ILE A 142 -0.02 11.74 6.78
C ILE A 142 0.74 10.44 6.97
N LEU A 143 1.33 9.91 5.89
CA LEU A 143 2.20 8.74 5.95
C LEU A 143 3.39 8.96 6.88
N ARG A 144 4.03 10.13 6.82
CA ARG A 144 5.12 10.49 7.70
C ARG A 144 4.69 10.51 9.17
N THR A 145 3.61 11.20 9.50
CA THR A 145 3.09 11.24 10.88
C THR A 145 2.69 9.85 11.39
N ALA A 146 2.08 9.03 10.55
CA ALA A 146 1.72 7.66 10.91
C ALA A 146 2.97 6.78 11.15
N ALA A 147 4.01 6.93 10.33
CA ALA A 147 5.25 6.19 10.44
C ALA A 147 6.01 6.52 11.73
N GLU A 148 6.06 7.80 12.13
CA GLU A 148 6.71 8.26 13.37
C GLU A 148 6.10 7.61 14.63
N THR A 149 4.82 7.26 14.61
CA THR A 149 4.12 6.62 15.73
C THR A 149 4.07 5.10 15.65
N SER A 150 4.52 4.48 14.56
CA SER A 150 4.30 3.05 14.31
C SER A 150 5.27 2.12 15.02
N LEU A 151 6.45 2.61 15.43
CA LEU A 151 7.47 1.80 16.13
C LEU A 151 7.07 1.41 17.56
N SER A 152 6.10 2.08 18.17
CA SER A 152 5.59 1.75 19.50
C SER A 152 4.35 0.85 19.48
N LYS A 153 3.87 0.49 18.27
CA LYS A 153 2.64 -0.29 18.08
C LYS A 153 2.92 -1.80 18.06
N ASP A 154 1.87 -2.60 18.00
CA ASP A 154 2.01 -4.04 17.84
C ASP A 154 2.66 -4.43 16.49
N LYS A 155 3.07 -5.71 16.40
CA LYS A 155 3.69 -6.28 15.20
C LYS A 155 2.85 -6.08 13.94
N ALA A 156 1.54 -6.18 14.04
CA ALA A 156 0.64 -6.08 12.90
C ALA A 156 0.64 -4.68 12.30
N ASN A 157 0.60 -3.65 13.14
CA ASN A 157 0.74 -2.26 12.73
C ASN A 157 2.10 -1.97 12.09
N MET A 158 3.17 -2.53 12.64
CA MET A 158 4.51 -2.40 12.05
C MET A 158 4.59 -3.04 10.66
N GLU A 159 4.00 -4.22 10.47
CA GLU A 159 3.95 -4.89 9.16
C GLU A 159 3.17 -4.06 8.12
N ILE A 160 2.00 -3.52 8.48
CA ILE A 160 1.24 -2.63 7.59
C ILE A 160 2.07 -1.41 7.24
N MET A 161 2.68 -0.75 8.23
CA MET A 161 3.44 0.46 7.98
C MET A 161 4.62 0.18 7.06
N LEU A 162 5.33 -0.93 7.25
CA LEU A 162 6.43 -1.30 6.37
C LEU A 162 5.95 -1.59 4.94
N TRP A 163 4.81 -2.27 4.77
CA TRP A 163 4.17 -2.45 3.47
C TRP A 163 3.81 -1.11 2.82
N THR A 164 3.14 -0.22 3.56
CA THR A 164 2.75 1.11 3.07
C THR A 164 3.96 1.95 2.67
N LEU A 165 5.04 1.96 3.47
CA LEU A 165 6.27 2.66 3.13
C LEU A 165 6.98 2.07 1.91
N SER A 166 6.83 0.76 1.68
CA SER A 166 7.41 0.09 0.52
C SER A 166 6.66 0.43 -0.77
N LEU A 167 5.33 0.49 -0.73
CA LEU A 167 4.51 1.06 -1.81
C LEU A 167 4.90 2.51 -2.04
N ALA A 168 5.02 3.27 -0.95
CA ALA A 168 5.31 4.68 -1.02
C ALA A 168 6.69 4.97 -1.64
N ARG A 169 7.74 4.25 -1.24
CA ARG A 169 9.06 4.47 -1.81
C ARG A 169 9.20 3.91 -3.23
N ALA A 170 8.38 2.94 -3.62
CA ALA A 170 8.38 2.45 -4.99
C ALA A 170 7.97 3.51 -6.01
N ASP A 171 7.19 4.49 -5.56
CA ASP A 171 6.31 5.28 -6.42
C ASP A 171 6.22 6.78 -6.05
N MET A 172 6.66 7.18 -4.84
CA MET A 172 6.40 8.52 -4.27
C MET A 172 7.58 9.45 -4.11
N PHE A 173 8.81 8.95 -3.93
CA PHE A 173 9.87 9.79 -3.39
C PHE A 173 11.12 9.90 -4.28
N ASP A 174 11.59 11.15 -4.44
CA ASP A 174 12.86 11.49 -5.07
C ASP A 174 14.00 11.32 -4.05
N GLU A 175 15.17 10.89 -4.52
CA GLU A 175 16.39 10.58 -3.76
C GLU A 175 16.90 11.69 -2.80
N ILE A 176 16.28 12.89 -2.80
CA ILE A 176 16.71 14.07 -2.06
C ILE A 176 15.60 14.46 -1.05
N GLY A 177 15.57 13.79 0.11
CA GLY A 177 14.63 14.11 1.21
C GLY A 177 14.14 12.94 2.06
N ASP A 178 14.56 11.71 1.72
CA ASP A 178 13.96 10.48 2.22
C ASP A 178 14.67 9.81 3.39
N ASP A 179 15.65 10.47 4.00
CA ASP A 179 16.41 9.88 5.11
C ASP A 179 15.47 9.40 6.23
N TRP A 180 14.44 10.17 6.55
CA TRP A 180 13.46 9.78 7.58
C TRP A 180 12.73 8.47 7.21
N LEU A 181 12.39 8.28 5.94
CA LEU A 181 11.68 7.09 5.47
C LEU A 181 12.61 5.89 5.50
N ILE A 182 13.86 6.06 5.06
CA ILE A 182 14.90 5.02 5.13
C ILE A 182 15.10 4.60 6.59
N GLN A 183 15.31 5.54 7.50
CA GLN A 183 15.52 5.24 8.92
C GLN A 183 14.30 4.58 9.56
N THR A 184 13.08 5.00 9.18
CA THR A 184 11.86 4.39 9.70
C THR A 184 11.68 2.97 9.17
N ALA A 185 11.86 2.74 7.87
CA ALA A 185 11.79 1.41 7.27
C ALA A 185 12.85 0.46 7.85
N LYS A 186 14.09 0.94 8.06
CA LYS A 186 15.14 0.17 8.76
C LYS A 186 14.72 -0.23 10.16
N SER A 187 14.18 0.73 10.91
CA SER A 187 13.72 0.49 12.27
C SER A 187 12.62 -0.58 12.27
N LEU A 188 11.65 -0.48 11.36
CA LEU A 188 10.58 -1.48 11.22
C LEU A 188 11.12 -2.87 10.84
N ILE A 189 12.02 -2.97 9.85
CA ILE A 189 12.66 -4.24 9.45
C ILE A 189 13.36 -4.89 10.66
N SER A 190 14.10 -4.09 11.43
CA SER A 190 14.80 -4.55 12.63
C SER A 190 13.83 -5.05 13.71
N HIS A 191 12.80 -4.27 14.03
CA HIS A 191 11.79 -4.65 15.04
C HIS A 191 10.96 -5.88 14.62
N LEU A 192 10.72 -6.04 13.32
CA LEU A 192 10.02 -7.20 12.76
C LEU A 192 10.92 -8.45 12.64
N GLY A 193 12.23 -8.30 12.87
CA GLY A 193 13.20 -9.40 12.76
C GLY A 193 13.35 -9.92 11.32
N ILE A 194 13.18 -9.05 10.32
CA ILE A 194 13.35 -9.39 8.91
C ILE A 194 14.85 -9.42 8.61
N GLN A 195 15.38 -10.60 8.28
CA GLN A 195 16.82 -10.82 8.11
C GLN A 195 17.24 -11.08 6.66
N SER A 196 16.28 -11.41 5.79
CA SER A 196 16.52 -11.77 4.39
C SER A 196 15.58 -11.02 3.46
N GLN A 197 15.97 -10.92 2.20
CA GLN A 197 15.11 -10.36 1.16
C GLN A 197 13.85 -11.19 1.00
N GLU A 198 13.97 -12.52 1.11
CA GLU A 198 12.83 -13.45 1.04
C GLU A 198 11.83 -13.24 2.17
N ASP A 199 12.29 -12.92 3.39
CA ASP A 199 11.41 -12.58 4.52
C ASP A 199 10.69 -11.25 4.30
N PHE A 200 11.40 -10.27 3.73
CA PHE A 200 10.84 -8.97 3.38
C PHE A 200 9.76 -9.12 2.30
N GLU A 201 10.06 -9.82 1.20
CA GLU A 201 9.10 -10.11 0.14
C GLU A 201 7.90 -10.90 0.68
N ARG A 202 8.13 -11.93 1.51
CA ARG A 202 7.04 -12.70 2.14
C ARG A 202 6.14 -11.83 3.01
N MET A 203 6.70 -10.86 3.72
CA MET A 203 5.93 -9.90 4.51
C MET A 203 5.09 -8.98 3.62
N LEU A 204 5.66 -8.44 2.54
CA LEU A 204 4.92 -7.58 1.60
C LEU A 204 3.73 -8.30 0.95
N HIS A 205 3.89 -9.58 0.60
CA HIS A 205 2.84 -10.39 -0.03
C HIS A 205 1.69 -10.79 0.91
N LYS A 206 1.77 -10.47 2.22
CA LYS A 206 0.61 -10.57 3.12
C LYS A 206 -0.47 -9.54 2.78
N TYR A 207 -0.08 -8.44 2.15
CA TYR A 207 -0.96 -7.34 1.76
C TYR A 207 -1.03 -7.24 0.23
N PRO A 208 -1.95 -6.45 -0.34
CA PRO A 208 -2.02 -6.27 -1.79
C PRO A 208 -0.68 -5.82 -2.38
N TRP A 209 -0.17 -6.61 -3.33
CA TRP A 209 1.13 -6.41 -3.95
C TRP A 209 1.08 -6.84 -5.42
N VAL A 210 1.60 -5.99 -6.32
CA VAL A 210 1.64 -6.25 -7.76
C VAL A 210 3.09 -6.36 -8.19
N ASP A 211 3.58 -7.58 -8.44
CA ASP A 211 5.00 -7.85 -8.67
C ASP A 211 5.59 -6.98 -9.80
N PRO A 212 4.94 -6.88 -10.98
CA PRO A 212 5.50 -6.10 -12.08
C PRO A 212 5.56 -4.60 -11.81
N LEU A 213 4.79 -4.10 -10.84
CA LEU A 213 4.74 -2.67 -10.52
C LEU A 213 5.67 -2.33 -9.37
N HIS A 214 5.72 -3.17 -8.33
CA HIS A 214 6.35 -2.79 -7.07
C HIS A 214 7.64 -3.56 -6.74
N SER A 215 7.87 -4.76 -7.31
CA SER A 215 8.95 -5.65 -6.83
C SER A 215 10.35 -5.11 -7.11
N GLU A 216 10.61 -4.56 -8.30
CA GLU A 216 11.93 -3.99 -8.63
C GLU A 216 12.30 -2.87 -7.65
N SER A 217 11.38 -1.95 -7.43
CA SER A 217 11.59 -0.87 -6.48
C SER A 217 11.76 -1.41 -5.05
N ALA A 218 10.93 -2.34 -4.59
CA ALA A 218 11.07 -2.94 -3.25
C ALA A 218 12.42 -3.62 -3.02
N GLN A 219 12.97 -4.30 -4.02
CA GLN A 219 14.29 -4.93 -3.94
C GLN A 219 15.40 -3.90 -3.86
N LYS A 220 15.31 -2.81 -4.65
CA LYS A 220 16.23 -1.67 -4.55
C LYS A 220 16.16 -1.06 -3.15
N ILE A 221 14.95 -0.86 -2.62
CA ILE A 221 14.71 -0.35 -1.26
C ILE A 221 15.38 -1.24 -0.23
N PHE A 222 15.11 -2.55 -0.25
CA PHE A 222 15.71 -3.48 0.71
C PHE A 222 17.24 -3.46 0.64
N SER A 223 17.80 -3.41 -0.58
CA SER A 223 19.24 -3.30 -0.80
C SER A 223 19.82 -2.00 -0.22
N ASP A 224 19.18 -0.85 -0.44
CA ASP A 224 19.57 0.44 0.12
C ASP A 224 19.53 0.42 1.65
N LEU A 225 18.46 -0.14 2.22
CA LEU A 225 18.27 -0.27 3.66
C LEU A 225 19.38 -1.14 4.29
N CYS A 226 19.79 -2.21 3.61
CA CYS A 226 20.89 -3.08 4.04
C CYS A 226 22.28 -2.45 3.85
N GLN A 227 22.55 -1.77 2.73
CA GLN A 227 23.86 -1.17 2.44
C GLN A 227 24.20 -0.02 3.39
N HIS A 228 23.25 0.85 3.70
CA HIS A 228 23.48 2.00 4.58
C HIS A 228 23.78 1.60 6.04
N ASN A 229 23.54 0.34 6.45
CA ASN A 229 24.02 -0.19 7.74
C ASN A 229 25.53 -0.50 7.72
N SER A 230 26.09 -0.83 6.57
CA SER A 230 27.52 -1.17 6.43
C SER A 230 28.42 0.07 6.44
N GLU A 231 27.91 1.22 5.99
CA GLU A 231 28.67 2.48 5.93
C GLU A 231 28.71 3.19 7.28
N ILE A 232 27.61 3.19 8.04
CA ILE A 232 27.57 3.73 9.42
C ILE A 232 28.46 2.90 10.37
N MET A 233 28.49 1.58 10.20
CA MET A 233 29.38 0.73 11.00
C MET A 233 30.86 0.92 10.64
N LYS A 234 31.17 1.21 9.37
CA LYS A 234 32.55 1.51 8.93
C LYS A 234 33.03 2.89 9.36
N SER A 235 32.15 3.90 9.40
CA SER A 235 32.51 5.24 9.88
C SER A 235 32.78 5.26 11.39
N LEU A 236 32.02 4.49 12.19
CA LEU A 236 32.22 4.37 13.63
C LEU A 236 33.48 3.57 14.03
N THR A 237 33.99 2.69 13.17
CA THR A 237 35.24 1.94 13.41
C THR A 237 36.50 2.67 12.96
N ASN A 238 36.39 3.77 12.21
CA ASN A 238 37.53 4.55 11.72
C ASN A 238 37.92 5.74 12.62
N ASP A 239 37.21 5.94 13.73
CA ASP A 239 37.50 6.97 14.75
C ASP A 239 38.22 6.41 16.01
N VAL A 240 38.95 5.28 15.87
CA VAL A 240 39.83 4.72 16.93
C VAL A 240 41.28 4.67 16.46
#